data_AF-A0A1V5XF21-F1
#
_entry.id   AF-A0A1V5XF21-F1
#
_cell.length_a   1.000
_cell.length_b   1.000
_cell.length_c   1.000
_cell.angle_alpha   90.00
_cell.angle_beta   90.00
_cell.angle_gamma   90.00
#
_symmetry.space_group_name_H-M   'P 1'
#
loop_
_entity.id
_entity.type
_entity.pdbx_description
1 polymer ?
#
loop_
_entity_poly.entity_id
_entity_poly.type
_entity_poly.pdbx_seq_one_letter_code
_entity_poly.pdbx_strand_id
1 'polypeptide(L)'
;MSFPKIPNITPKIDITLEDAINLLLISIALEEISVSELLDAETKKILYTLNECKHKDTAVRDAIDINKSVDQTIKNLIKLQMLLQFKLENVTELLPTTTTTTTTTTTTTTSTTTTTKTHTTTSATTTVTTTTKCKCICKCGCSLTGKGTGCVSNNTDEFFGQRATVKAFIFSSDLNNRSVRYSIDNNGQSELPSLSMVAIPSSITIDCPKNMSTDSLVITGKGRIEVKSKCNPPVVGTVSFVLNVWDRIIGKRGFEMIIISKNKPGLNHNSGFIHTKNPNSGLRVE
;
A
#
# COMPACT_ATOMS: atom_id res chain seq x y z
N MET A 1 -48.35 -14.76 28.34
CA MET A 1 -47.31 -13.88 27.79
C MET A 1 -47.43 -13.90 26.27
N SER A 2 -47.79 -12.79 25.63
CA SER A 2 -47.90 -12.72 24.15
C SER A 2 -46.51 -12.53 23.54
N PHE A 3 -46.17 -13.31 22.51
CA PHE A 3 -44.94 -13.11 21.74
C PHE A 3 -44.92 -11.71 21.09
N PRO A 4 -43.78 -11.02 21.04
CA PRO A 4 -43.64 -9.78 20.29
C PRO A 4 -43.90 -10.03 18.80
N LYS A 5 -44.79 -9.25 18.17
CA LYS A 5 -44.93 -9.24 16.71
C LYS A 5 -43.70 -8.58 16.10
N ILE A 6 -42.82 -9.38 15.50
CA ILE A 6 -41.71 -8.87 14.69
C ILE A 6 -42.32 -8.20 13.45
N PRO A 7 -42.04 -6.91 13.19
CA PRO A 7 -42.56 -6.25 11.99
C PRO A 7 -42.02 -6.97 10.74
N ASN A 8 -42.90 -7.18 9.76
CA ASN A 8 -42.52 -7.74 8.48
C ASN A 8 -41.69 -6.70 7.71
N ILE A 9 -40.36 -6.86 7.75
CA ILE A 9 -39.43 -6.02 7.01
C ILE A 9 -39.37 -6.60 5.59
N THR A 10 -40.03 -5.96 4.64
CA THR A 10 -39.85 -6.30 3.22
C THR A 10 -38.67 -5.48 2.71
N PRO A 11 -37.45 -6.04 2.57
CA PRO A 11 -36.33 -5.27 2.08
C PRO A 11 -36.62 -4.87 0.64
N LYS A 12 -36.72 -3.57 0.40
CA LYS A 12 -36.85 -3.01 -0.94
C LYS A 12 -35.45 -3.06 -1.58
N ILE A 13 -35.10 -4.22 -2.10
CA ILE A 13 -33.82 -4.44 -2.80
C ILE A 13 -34.02 -3.92 -4.22
N ASP A 14 -33.57 -2.69 -4.48
CA ASP A 14 -33.52 -2.09 -5.81
C ASP A 14 -32.12 -2.32 -6.39
N ILE A 15 -31.88 -3.55 -6.87
CA ILE A 15 -30.62 -3.93 -7.54
C ILE A 15 -30.99 -4.28 -8.98
N THR A 16 -30.40 -3.56 -9.93
CA THR A 16 -30.57 -3.88 -11.34
C THR A 16 -29.76 -5.12 -11.71
N LEU A 17 -30.11 -5.79 -12.82
CA LEU A 17 -29.32 -6.94 -13.32
C LEU A 17 -27.86 -6.55 -13.56
N GLU A 18 -27.62 -5.34 -14.06
CA GLU A 18 -26.29 -4.79 -14.29
C GLU A 18 -25.50 -4.59 -12.97
N ASP A 19 -26.16 -4.09 -11.92
CA ASP A 19 -25.54 -3.95 -10.60
C ASP A 19 -25.19 -5.34 -10.01
N ALA A 20 -26.06 -6.33 -10.19
CA ALA A 20 -25.81 -7.70 -9.74
C ALA A 20 -24.60 -8.34 -10.46
N ILE A 21 -24.50 -8.17 -11.78
CA ILE A 21 -23.36 -8.64 -12.58
C ILE A 21 -22.07 -7.95 -12.13
N ASN A 22 -22.09 -6.63 -11.96
CA ASN A 22 -20.93 -5.87 -11.48
C ASN A 22 -20.48 -6.30 -10.08
N LEU A 23 -21.42 -6.56 -9.17
CA LEU A 23 -21.11 -7.08 -7.84
C LEU A 23 -20.50 -8.49 -7.89
N LEU A 24 -20.99 -9.36 -8.78
CA LEU A 24 -20.41 -10.70 -8.98
C LEU A 24 -19.00 -10.63 -9.55
N LEU A 25 -18.74 -9.77 -10.54
CA LEU A 25 -17.40 -9.54 -11.09
C LEU A 25 -16.44 -8.98 -10.04
N ILE A 26 -16.91 -8.05 -9.19
CA ILE A 26 -16.12 -7.54 -8.07
C ILE A 26 -15.81 -8.65 -7.06
N SER A 27 -16.78 -9.53 -6.75
CA SER A 27 -16.55 -10.68 -5.87
C SER A 27 -15.46 -11.59 -6.40
N ILE A 28 -15.50 -11.92 -7.70
CA ILE A 28 -14.48 -12.74 -8.36
C ILE A 28 -13.11 -12.04 -8.29
N ALA A 29 -13.05 -10.74 -8.57
CA ALA A 29 -11.81 -9.97 -8.49
C ALA A 29 -11.22 -9.93 -7.06
N LEU A 30 -12.07 -9.87 -6.03
CA LEU A 30 -11.64 -9.93 -4.63
C LEU A 30 -11.10 -11.32 -4.26
N GLU A 31 -11.74 -12.39 -4.74
CA GLU A 31 -11.24 -13.76 -4.59
C GLU A 31 -9.85 -13.91 -5.26
N GLU A 32 -9.64 -13.38 -6.47
CA GLU A 32 -8.33 -13.37 -7.17
C GLU A 32 -7.22 -12.63 -6.41
N ILE A 33 -7.55 -11.47 -5.81
CA ILE A 33 -6.60 -10.73 -4.97
C ILE A 33 -6.20 -11.58 -3.76
N SER A 34 -7.15 -12.25 -3.11
CA SER A 34 -6.87 -13.10 -1.95
C SER A 34 -5.99 -14.30 -2.29
N VAL A 35 -6.19 -14.92 -3.47
CA VAL A 35 -5.34 -16.01 -3.98
C VAL A 35 -3.91 -15.53 -4.22
N SER A 36 -3.76 -14.33 -4.78
CA SER A 36 -2.44 -13.72 -5.01
C SER A 36 -1.68 -13.46 -3.71
N GLU A 37 -2.37 -12.94 -2.68
CA GLU A 37 -1.78 -12.75 -1.35
C GLU A 37 -1.38 -14.06 -0.68
N LEU A 38 -2.18 -15.13 -0.85
CA LEU A 38 -1.85 -16.46 -0.34
C LEU A 38 -0.60 -17.03 -1.03
N LEU A 39 -0.48 -16.86 -2.35
CA LEU A 39 0.68 -17.34 -3.10
C LEU A 39 1.98 -16.62 -2.68
N ASP A 40 1.91 -15.32 -2.41
CA ASP A 40 3.03 -14.55 -1.84
C ASP A 40 3.40 -15.05 -0.43
N ALA A 41 2.41 -15.39 0.40
CA ALA A 41 2.63 -15.98 1.72
C ALA A 41 3.34 -17.34 1.64
N GLU A 42 2.95 -18.21 0.70
CA GLU A 42 3.62 -19.49 0.47
C GLU A 42 5.06 -19.31 -0.05
N THR A 43 5.29 -18.32 -0.92
CA THR A 43 6.65 -17.96 -1.38
C THR A 43 7.54 -17.52 -0.21
N LYS A 44 7.01 -16.68 0.68
CA LYS A 44 7.71 -16.25 1.90
C LYS A 44 8.02 -17.41 2.83
N LYS A 45 7.10 -18.39 2.94
CA LYS A 45 7.31 -19.61 3.73
C LYS A 45 8.52 -20.40 3.23
N ILE A 46 8.66 -20.59 1.92
CA ILE A 46 9.84 -21.24 1.31
C ILE A 46 11.12 -20.42 1.55
N LEU A 47 11.06 -19.10 1.36
CA LEU A 47 12.24 -18.27 1.54
C LEU A 47 12.72 -18.27 3.00
N TYR A 48 11.80 -18.26 3.95
CA TYR A 48 12.11 -18.35 5.37
C TYR A 48 12.81 -19.67 5.70
N THR A 49 12.29 -20.81 5.22
CA THR A 49 12.91 -22.11 5.49
C THR A 49 14.30 -22.21 4.88
N LEU A 50 14.49 -21.78 3.64
CA LEU A 50 15.81 -21.81 2.98
C LEU A 50 16.84 -20.95 3.71
N ASN A 51 16.44 -19.84 4.32
CA ASN A 51 17.34 -18.99 5.10
C ASN A 51 17.71 -19.62 6.45
N GLU A 52 16.77 -20.27 7.13
CA GLU A 52 17.00 -20.96 8.41
C GLU A 52 17.79 -22.28 8.24
N CYS A 53 17.67 -22.94 7.08
CA CYS A 53 18.33 -24.22 6.79
C CYS A 53 19.85 -24.14 6.57
N LYS A 54 20.44 -22.94 6.49
CA LYS A 54 21.88 -22.76 6.20
C LYS A 54 22.83 -23.28 7.28
N HIS A 55 22.33 -23.69 8.45
CA HIS A 55 23.19 -23.95 9.61
C HIS A 55 22.99 -25.28 10.35
N LYS A 56 22.07 -26.19 9.95
CA LYS A 56 21.83 -27.47 10.67
C LYS A 56 21.30 -28.61 9.78
N ASP A 57 21.79 -29.84 10.00
CA ASP A 57 21.29 -31.07 9.34
C ASP A 57 19.82 -31.40 9.67
N THR A 58 19.32 -30.95 10.82
CA THR A 58 17.90 -31.11 11.19
C THR A 58 16.96 -30.29 10.29
N ALA A 59 17.50 -29.29 9.57
CA ALA A 59 16.70 -28.37 8.77
C ALA A 59 16.26 -28.96 7.41
N VAL A 60 16.92 -30.02 6.93
CA VAL A 60 16.58 -30.66 5.65
C VAL A 60 15.22 -31.35 5.71
N ARG A 61 14.88 -31.99 6.83
CA ARG A 61 13.60 -32.69 6.99
C ARG A 61 12.43 -31.69 7.06
N ASP A 62 12.60 -30.62 7.84
CA ASP A 62 11.63 -29.52 7.91
C ASP A 62 11.43 -28.85 6.55
N ALA A 63 12.50 -28.69 5.76
CA ALA A 63 12.40 -28.15 4.40
C ALA A 63 11.58 -29.05 3.45
N ILE A 64 11.76 -30.38 3.54
CA ILE A 64 10.98 -31.35 2.75
C ILE A 64 9.50 -31.31 3.13
N ASP A 65 9.19 -31.26 4.42
CA ASP A 65 7.81 -31.23 4.90
C ASP A 65 7.11 -29.92 4.52
N ILE A 66 7.82 -28.80 4.57
CA ILE A 66 7.30 -27.51 4.12
C ILE A 66 7.11 -27.49 2.60
N ASN A 67 8.02 -28.05 1.82
CA ASN A 67 7.85 -28.17 0.38
C ASN A 67 6.59 -28.98 0.02
N LYS A 68 6.33 -30.10 0.72
CA LYS A 68 5.10 -30.87 0.54
C LYS A 68 3.85 -30.07 0.94
N SER A 69 3.92 -29.30 2.02
CA SER A 69 2.81 -28.43 2.45
C SER A 69 2.50 -27.34 1.42
N VAL A 70 3.53 -26.71 0.84
CA VAL A 70 3.37 -25.69 -0.20
C VAL A 70 2.79 -26.31 -1.48
N ASP A 71 3.32 -27.45 -1.92
CA ASP A 71 2.80 -28.19 -3.09
C ASP A 71 1.31 -28.53 -2.92
N GLN A 72 0.90 -29.01 -1.74
CA GLN A 72 -0.50 -29.27 -1.43
C GLN A 72 -1.35 -28.00 -1.47
N THR A 73 -0.82 -26.88 -0.98
CA THR A 73 -1.51 -25.58 -0.99
C THR A 73 -1.69 -25.07 -2.43
N ILE A 74 -0.64 -25.14 -3.26
CA ILE A 74 -0.70 -24.76 -4.68
C ILE A 74 -1.70 -25.64 -5.43
N LYS A 75 -1.71 -26.95 -5.20
CA LYS A 75 -2.73 -27.86 -5.77
C LYS A 75 -4.15 -27.46 -5.39
N ASN A 76 -4.36 -27.03 -4.15
CA ASN A 76 -5.67 -26.55 -3.70
C ASN A 76 -6.02 -25.20 -4.34
N LEU A 77 -5.05 -24.29 -4.49
CA LEU A 77 -5.24 -23.01 -5.18
C LEU A 77 -5.60 -23.20 -6.65
N ILE A 78 -4.97 -24.14 -7.36
CA ILE A 78 -5.32 -24.45 -8.75
C ILE A 78 -6.78 -24.92 -8.85
N LYS A 79 -7.23 -25.77 -7.93
CA LYS A 79 -8.65 -26.20 -7.89
C LYS A 79 -9.59 -25.01 -7.65
N LEU A 80 -9.22 -24.10 -6.76
CA LEU A 80 -9.98 -22.88 -6.52
C LEU A 80 -10.02 -21.99 -7.77
N GLN A 81 -8.89 -21.85 -8.47
CA GLN A 81 -8.78 -21.09 -9.71
C GLN A 81 -9.69 -21.66 -10.82
N MET A 82 -9.79 -22.98 -10.92
CA MET A 82 -10.74 -23.63 -11.84
C MET A 82 -12.19 -23.29 -11.49
N LEU A 83 -12.56 -23.28 -10.21
CA LEU A 83 -13.91 -22.88 -9.78
C LEU A 83 -14.18 -21.40 -10.05
N LEU A 84 -13.16 -20.55 -9.88
CA LEU A 84 -13.26 -19.12 -10.10
C LEU A 84 -13.41 -18.79 -11.59
N GLN A 85 -12.72 -19.54 -12.46
CA GLN A 85 -12.92 -19.54 -13.90
C GLN A 85 -14.37 -19.91 -14.27
N PHE A 86 -14.92 -20.99 -13.70
CA PHE A 86 -16.33 -21.35 -13.96
C PHE A 86 -17.31 -20.26 -13.49
N LYS A 87 -17.07 -19.62 -12.34
CA LYS A 87 -17.88 -18.47 -11.89
C LYS A 87 -17.82 -17.33 -12.91
N LEU A 88 -16.64 -17.01 -13.43
CA LEU A 88 -16.45 -15.94 -14.41
C LEU A 88 -17.16 -16.24 -15.73
N GLU A 89 -17.05 -17.47 -16.23
CA GLU A 89 -17.75 -17.93 -17.44
C GLU A 89 -19.26 -17.77 -17.28
N ASN A 90 -19.82 -18.26 -16.17
CA ASN A 90 -21.26 -18.13 -15.86
C ASN A 90 -21.71 -16.66 -15.79
N VAL A 91 -20.92 -15.77 -15.19
CA VAL A 91 -21.25 -14.34 -15.11
C VAL A 91 -21.13 -13.67 -16.48
N THR A 92 -20.19 -14.10 -17.31
CA THR A 92 -20.00 -13.59 -18.67
C THR A 92 -21.17 -13.97 -19.58
N GLU A 93 -21.77 -15.14 -19.39
CA GLU A 93 -22.99 -15.56 -20.10
C GLU A 93 -24.22 -14.68 -19.78
N LEU A 94 -24.24 -14.04 -18.60
CA LEU A 94 -25.32 -13.13 -18.19
C LEU A 94 -25.18 -11.73 -18.80
N LEU A 95 -24.05 -11.41 -19.41
CA LEU A 95 -23.87 -10.12 -20.07
C LEU A 95 -24.81 -10.03 -21.27
N PRO A 96 -25.55 -8.90 -21.42
CA PRO A 96 -26.42 -8.71 -22.57
C PRO A 96 -25.58 -8.76 -23.84
N THR A 97 -25.81 -9.78 -24.66
CA THR A 97 -25.14 -9.94 -25.95
C THR A 97 -25.56 -8.75 -26.82
N THR A 98 -24.63 -7.84 -27.12
CA THR A 98 -24.84 -6.86 -28.19
C THR A 98 -24.79 -7.59 -29.52
N THR A 99 -25.85 -8.33 -29.87
CA THR A 99 -26.13 -8.69 -31.25
C THR A 99 -26.39 -7.37 -31.97
N THR A 100 -25.36 -6.88 -32.64
CA THR A 100 -25.48 -5.78 -33.59
C THR A 100 -26.19 -6.36 -34.81
N THR A 101 -27.51 -6.52 -34.73
CA THR A 101 -28.32 -6.78 -35.92
C THR A 101 -28.38 -5.47 -36.68
N THR A 102 -27.47 -5.32 -37.64
CA THR A 102 -27.49 -4.25 -38.62
C THR A 102 -28.66 -4.51 -39.55
N THR A 103 -29.86 -4.07 -39.18
CA THR A 103 -31.01 -4.04 -40.10
C THR A 103 -31.13 -2.63 -40.66
N THR A 104 -30.42 -2.39 -41.77
CA THR A 104 -30.70 -1.24 -42.63
C THR A 104 -31.96 -1.54 -43.42
N THR A 105 -33.14 -1.04 -43.04
CA THR A 105 -34.14 -0.50 -43.98
C THR A 105 -35.16 0.40 -43.26
N THR A 106 -35.05 1.69 -43.58
CA THR A 106 -36.05 2.76 -43.71
C THR A 106 -37.54 2.44 -43.42
N THR A 107 -38.17 3.18 -42.49
CA THR A 107 -39.43 3.92 -42.73
C THR A 107 -39.69 4.97 -41.63
N THR A 108 -40.54 5.93 -41.99
CA THR A 108 -40.68 7.33 -41.58
C THR A 108 -41.52 7.59 -40.31
N THR A 109 -41.50 8.85 -39.85
CA THR A 109 -42.54 9.60 -39.07
C THR A 109 -42.67 9.25 -37.56
N THR A 110 -42.81 10.15 -36.57
CA THR A 110 -43.15 11.58 -36.44
C THR A 110 -42.67 12.10 -35.06
N SER A 111 -42.49 13.41 -34.95
CA SER A 111 -42.13 14.21 -33.77
C SER A 111 -42.91 13.89 -32.48
N THR A 112 -42.23 13.96 -31.33
CA THR A 112 -42.64 14.87 -30.24
C THR A 112 -41.47 15.18 -29.30
N THR A 113 -41.26 16.47 -29.11
CA THR A 113 -40.28 17.11 -28.23
C THR A 113 -40.87 17.21 -26.83
N THR A 114 -40.13 16.80 -25.79
CA THR A 114 -40.37 17.37 -24.45
C THR A 114 -39.05 17.56 -23.71
N THR A 115 -38.66 18.82 -23.60
CA THR A 115 -37.67 19.37 -22.69
C THR A 115 -38.25 19.42 -21.27
N THR A 116 -37.47 19.08 -20.24
CA THR A 116 -37.68 19.69 -18.90
C THR A 116 -36.34 19.83 -18.17
N LYS A 117 -36.12 21.05 -17.70
CA LYS A 117 -34.96 21.54 -16.94
C LYS A 117 -35.11 21.23 -15.45
N THR A 118 -33.97 20.91 -14.81
CA THR A 118 -33.41 21.45 -13.55
C THR A 118 -34.33 21.68 -12.34
N HIS A 119 -33.98 21.14 -11.17
CA HIS A 119 -33.70 21.93 -9.95
C HIS A 119 -33.15 21.07 -8.79
N THR A 120 -32.08 21.60 -8.20
CA THR A 120 -31.32 21.21 -7.01
C THR A 120 -32.04 21.43 -5.68
N THR A 121 -31.52 20.77 -4.63
CA THR A 121 -31.45 21.05 -3.17
C THR A 121 -32.09 19.95 -2.30
N THR A 122 -31.66 19.54 -1.10
CA THR A 122 -30.41 19.60 -0.30
C THR A 122 -30.65 18.67 0.93
N SER A 123 -29.59 18.00 1.40
CA SER A 123 -29.34 17.45 2.76
C SER A 123 -30.10 16.22 3.30
N ALA A 124 -29.33 15.14 3.53
CA ALA A 124 -29.07 14.60 4.87
C ALA A 124 -27.83 13.69 4.87
N THR A 125 -26.93 13.97 5.82
CA THR A 125 -25.65 13.33 6.10
C THR A 125 -25.79 11.87 6.54
N THR A 126 -25.04 10.94 5.95
CA THR A 126 -24.51 9.77 6.67
C THR A 126 -23.19 9.33 6.02
N THR A 127 -22.15 9.34 6.84
CA THR A 127 -20.76 9.01 6.56
C THR A 127 -20.59 7.60 5.98
N VAL A 128 -20.12 7.49 4.74
CA VAL A 128 -19.50 6.25 4.24
C VAL A 128 -18.28 6.64 3.41
N THR A 129 -17.12 6.16 3.87
CA THR A 129 -15.81 6.29 3.25
C THR A 129 -15.84 5.64 1.86
N THR A 130 -15.93 6.44 0.80
CA THR A 130 -15.81 5.96 -0.57
C THR A 130 -14.37 6.16 -1.04
N THR A 131 -13.66 5.05 -1.18
CA THR A 131 -12.42 4.97 -1.95
C THR A 131 -12.78 5.18 -3.42
N THR A 132 -12.73 6.44 -3.87
CA THR A 132 -12.80 6.75 -5.30
C THR A 132 -11.54 6.23 -5.99
N LYS A 133 -11.62 5.02 -6.55
CA LYS A 133 -10.73 4.57 -7.63
C LYS A 133 -10.91 5.55 -8.79
N CYS A 134 -9.94 6.43 -8.98
CA CYS A 134 -9.97 7.38 -10.08
C CYS A 134 -9.73 6.63 -11.40
N LYS A 135 -10.78 6.55 -12.23
CA LYS A 135 -10.71 6.16 -13.64
C LYS A 135 -10.19 7.35 -14.45
N CYS A 136 -8.87 7.58 -14.43
CA CYS A 136 -8.19 8.48 -15.36
C CYS A 136 -6.78 7.97 -15.67
N ILE A 137 -6.55 7.70 -16.95
CA ILE A 137 -5.21 7.66 -17.54
C ILE A 137 -4.66 9.09 -17.41
N CYS A 138 -3.58 9.28 -16.65
CA CYS A 138 -2.87 10.55 -16.38
C CYS A 138 -3.36 11.45 -15.20
N LYS A 139 -3.51 10.88 -13.99
CA LYS A 139 -3.20 11.59 -12.72
C LYS A 139 -3.02 10.60 -11.54
N CYS A 140 -2.12 9.64 -11.72
CA CYS A 140 -1.69 8.71 -10.67
C CYS A 140 -0.79 9.48 -9.69
N GLY A 141 -1.34 9.92 -8.56
CA GLY A 141 -0.52 10.46 -7.48
C GLY A 141 0.00 9.30 -6.63
N CYS A 142 1.32 9.21 -6.41
CA CYS A 142 1.87 8.17 -5.56
C CYS A 142 1.57 8.45 -4.09
N SER A 143 1.67 7.40 -3.29
CA SER A 143 1.58 7.44 -1.86
C SER A 143 2.70 6.60 -1.23
N LEU A 144 3.06 6.98 -0.01
CA LEU A 144 3.98 6.22 0.83
C LEU A 144 3.32 6.01 2.19
N THR A 145 3.14 4.75 2.57
CA THR A 145 2.62 4.41 3.89
C THR A 145 3.42 3.30 4.57
N GLY A 146 3.48 3.32 5.90
CA GLY A 146 4.03 2.23 6.69
C GLY A 146 5.29 2.56 7.46
N LYS A 147 6.03 1.52 7.85
CA LYS A 147 7.18 1.60 8.75
C LYS A 147 8.41 0.88 8.16
N GLY A 148 9.48 1.61 7.89
CA GLY A 148 10.77 1.01 7.54
C GLY A 148 11.64 0.85 8.77
N THR A 149 12.30 -0.30 8.93
CA THR A 149 13.32 -0.49 9.98
C THR A 149 14.51 -1.25 9.45
N GLY A 150 15.72 -0.82 9.81
CA GLY A 150 16.96 -1.52 9.52
C GLY A 150 18.15 -0.86 10.20
N CYS A 151 19.36 -1.27 9.85
CA CYS A 151 20.59 -0.69 10.43
C CYS A 151 21.19 0.35 9.49
N VAL A 152 21.70 1.45 10.04
CA VAL A 152 22.51 2.45 9.32
C VAL A 152 23.74 1.77 8.73
N SER A 153 23.94 1.91 7.42
CA SER A 153 24.99 1.20 6.67
C SER A 153 26.17 2.09 6.31
N ASN A 154 26.03 3.40 6.38
CA ASN A 154 27.13 4.34 6.15
C ASN A 154 28.11 4.33 7.32
N ASN A 155 29.34 3.86 7.08
CA ASN A 155 30.40 3.76 8.10
C ASN A 155 31.03 5.10 8.51
N THR A 156 30.75 6.17 7.76
CA THR A 156 31.21 7.54 8.09
C THR A 156 30.24 8.29 8.99
N ASP A 157 29.06 7.73 9.24
CA ASP A 157 28.01 8.34 10.04
C ASP A 157 28.16 7.97 11.52
N GLU A 158 27.91 8.91 12.43
CA GLU A 158 27.98 8.70 13.89
C GLU A 158 27.05 7.56 14.36
N PHE A 159 25.99 7.29 13.61
CA PHE A 159 24.99 6.28 13.92
C PHE A 159 25.23 4.94 13.21
N PHE A 160 26.40 4.70 12.63
CA PHE A 160 26.72 3.45 11.93
C PHE A 160 26.38 2.20 12.76
N GLY A 161 25.68 1.25 12.14
CA GLY A 161 25.26 0.00 12.78
C GLY A 161 24.04 0.11 13.70
N GLN A 162 23.63 1.32 14.11
CA GLN A 162 22.45 1.53 14.95
C GLN A 162 21.15 1.31 14.17
N ARG A 163 20.07 1.00 14.90
CA ARG A 163 18.76 0.72 14.29
C ARG A 163 18.04 2.02 13.98
N ALA A 164 17.83 2.25 12.70
CA ALA A 164 17.03 3.33 12.16
C ALA A 164 15.60 2.86 11.88
N THR A 165 14.63 3.71 12.22
CA THR A 165 13.21 3.52 11.98
C THR A 165 12.66 4.74 11.27
N VAL A 166 11.96 4.53 10.16
CA VAL A 166 11.15 5.53 9.48
C VAL A 166 9.68 5.14 9.54
N LYS A 167 8.81 6.11 9.80
CA LYS A 167 7.36 5.97 9.70
C LYS A 167 6.86 7.07 8.77
N ALA A 168 6.14 6.69 7.72
CA ALA A 168 5.62 7.62 6.74
C ALA A 168 4.14 7.37 6.48
N PHE A 169 3.41 8.46 6.29
CA PHE A 169 2.04 8.48 5.83
C PHE A 169 1.90 9.69 4.91
N ILE A 170 1.96 9.47 3.60
CA ILE A 170 1.99 10.51 2.58
C ILE A 170 1.06 10.10 1.46
N PHE A 171 0.09 10.95 1.15
CA PHE A 171 -0.75 10.82 -0.03
C PHE A 171 -0.57 12.04 -0.91
N SER A 172 -0.52 11.82 -2.23
CA SER A 172 -0.50 12.92 -3.20
C SER A 172 -1.74 13.81 -3.09
N SER A 173 -2.89 13.23 -2.77
CA SER A 173 -4.19 13.92 -2.62
C SER A 173 -4.37 14.64 -1.28
N ASP A 174 -3.71 14.19 -0.21
CA ASP A 174 -3.83 14.76 1.14
C ASP A 174 -2.55 15.50 1.52
N LEU A 175 -2.55 16.83 1.31
CA LEU A 175 -1.43 17.71 1.65
C LEU A 175 -1.35 18.02 3.15
N ASN A 176 -2.45 17.90 3.88
CA ASN A 176 -2.55 18.36 5.26
C ASN A 176 -2.18 17.27 6.27
N ASN A 177 -2.35 16.00 5.90
CA ASN A 177 -2.09 14.87 6.78
C ASN A 177 -0.77 14.14 6.47
N ARG A 178 0.14 14.79 5.74
CA ARG A 178 1.47 14.22 5.43
C ARG A 178 2.30 14.16 6.69
N SER A 179 2.82 12.97 7.00
CA SER A 179 3.74 12.78 8.12
C SER A 179 4.92 11.92 7.72
N VAL A 180 6.10 12.35 8.13
CA VAL A 180 7.33 11.56 8.11
C VAL A 180 7.99 11.72 9.46
N ARG A 181 8.31 10.60 10.08
CA ARG A 181 9.11 10.54 11.31
C ARG A 181 10.27 9.60 11.08
N TYR A 182 11.43 10.02 11.52
CA TYR A 182 12.64 9.23 11.46
C TYR A 182 13.28 9.21 12.84
N SER A 183 13.75 8.06 13.27
CA SER A 183 14.41 7.93 14.55
C SER A 183 15.48 6.86 14.49
N ILE A 184 16.60 7.13 15.14
CA ILE A 184 17.64 6.16 15.43
C ILE A 184 17.57 5.91 16.93
N ASP A 185 17.19 4.68 17.29
CA ASP A 185 17.05 4.28 18.68
C ASP A 185 18.39 3.82 19.25
N ASN A 186 18.52 3.96 20.57
CA ASN A 186 19.69 3.53 21.32
C ASN A 186 19.54 2.08 21.84
N ASN A 187 18.55 1.32 21.35
CA ASN A 187 18.18 -0.01 21.87
C ASN A 187 18.09 -0.12 23.41
N GLY A 188 17.77 0.97 24.12
CA GLY A 188 17.71 0.99 25.59
C GLY A 188 19.07 1.11 26.29
N GLN A 189 20.16 1.29 25.55
CA GLN A 189 21.48 1.62 26.11
C GLN A 189 21.63 3.14 26.16
N SER A 190 21.56 3.72 27.35
CA SER A 190 21.67 5.18 27.57
C SER A 190 22.99 5.81 27.09
N GLU A 191 23.98 4.98 26.72
CA GLU A 191 25.30 5.45 26.30
C GLU A 191 25.41 5.74 24.79
N LEU A 192 24.48 5.25 23.97
CA LEU A 192 24.53 5.46 22.52
C LEU A 192 23.83 6.76 22.11
N PRO A 193 24.38 7.50 21.14
CA PRO A 193 23.73 8.70 20.63
C PRO A 193 22.41 8.32 19.94
N SER A 194 21.39 9.16 20.08
CA SER A 194 20.09 8.97 19.44
C SER A 194 19.69 10.18 18.60
N LEU A 195 18.90 9.92 17.57
CA LEU A 195 18.43 10.93 16.63
C LEU A 195 16.92 10.79 16.48
N SER A 196 16.20 11.90 16.55
CA SER A 196 14.77 11.95 16.26
C SER A 196 14.46 13.12 15.36
N MET A 197 13.78 12.86 14.25
CA MET A 197 13.34 13.87 13.29
C MET A 197 11.85 13.72 13.02
N VAL A 198 11.15 14.85 13.04
CA VAL A 198 9.74 14.97 12.66
C VAL A 198 9.63 15.99 11.53
N ALA A 199 9.13 15.56 10.39
CA ALA A 199 8.93 16.43 9.24
C ALA A 199 7.83 17.47 9.51
N ILE A 200 8.00 18.66 8.94
CA ILE A 200 7.01 19.73 8.93
C ILE A 200 6.03 19.43 7.79
N PRO A 201 4.75 19.12 8.07
CA PRO A 201 3.80 18.60 7.06
C PRO A 201 3.72 19.43 5.78
N SER A 202 3.63 20.76 5.93
CA SER A 202 3.50 21.71 4.81
C SER A 202 4.73 21.79 3.90
N SER A 203 5.87 21.24 4.31
CA SER A 203 7.11 21.25 3.53
C SER A 203 7.36 19.93 2.79
N ILE A 204 6.53 18.91 2.99
CA ILE A 204 6.75 17.57 2.44
C ILE A 204 6.30 17.53 0.98
N THR A 205 7.25 17.30 0.09
CA THR A 205 7.05 17.09 -1.33
C THR A 205 7.39 15.65 -1.70
N ILE A 206 6.55 15.07 -2.56
CA ILE A 206 6.73 13.71 -3.09
C ILE A 206 6.99 13.85 -4.59
N ASP A 207 8.12 13.31 -5.03
CA ASP A 207 8.47 13.21 -6.44
C ASP A 207 8.26 11.77 -6.90
N CYS A 208 7.27 11.63 -7.77
CA CYS A 208 6.83 10.36 -8.30
C CYS A 208 7.62 10.02 -9.57
N PRO A 209 8.14 8.79 -9.70
CA PRO A 209 8.72 8.35 -10.95
C PRO A 209 7.64 8.36 -12.04
N LYS A 210 7.79 9.23 -13.04
CA LYS A 210 6.85 9.36 -14.18
C LYS A 210 7.08 8.31 -15.25
N ASN A 211 8.17 7.55 -15.16
CA ASN A 211 8.64 6.64 -16.21
C ASN A 211 9.17 5.33 -15.60
N MET A 212 9.07 4.22 -16.33
CA MET A 212 9.42 2.86 -15.89
C MET A 212 10.91 2.63 -15.55
N SER A 213 11.77 3.66 -15.56
CA SER A 213 13.23 3.50 -15.38
C SER A 213 13.76 3.85 -13.99
N THR A 214 13.00 4.59 -13.17
CA THR A 214 13.45 4.97 -11.82
C THR A 214 12.59 4.29 -10.76
N ASP A 215 13.12 3.25 -10.14
CA ASP A 215 12.47 2.41 -9.13
C ASP A 215 12.46 3.04 -7.72
N SER A 216 12.67 4.36 -7.64
CA SER A 216 12.85 5.10 -6.40
C SER A 216 11.82 6.21 -6.26
N LEU A 217 11.04 6.15 -5.19
CA LEU A 217 10.21 7.25 -4.73
C LEU A 217 11.09 8.21 -3.91
N VAL A 218 11.09 9.49 -4.29
CA VAL A 218 11.90 10.51 -3.59
C VAL A 218 10.97 11.45 -2.83
N ILE A 219 11.20 11.57 -1.53
CA ILE A 219 10.45 12.49 -0.67
C ILE A 219 11.41 13.49 -0.09
N THR A 220 11.07 14.76 -0.20
CA THR A 220 11.89 15.86 0.30
C THR A 220 11.08 16.76 1.20
N GLY A 221 11.75 17.47 2.09
CA GLY A 221 11.08 18.44 2.94
C GLY A 221 11.97 18.99 4.03
N LYS A 222 11.36 19.70 4.98
CA LYS A 222 12.00 20.21 6.17
C LYS A 222 11.47 19.48 7.41
N GLY A 223 12.29 19.36 8.43
CA GLY A 223 11.92 18.72 9.69
C GLY A 223 12.58 19.39 10.88
N ARG A 224 11.97 19.21 12.05
CA ARG A 224 12.63 19.46 13.33
C ARG A 224 13.38 18.20 13.72
N ILE A 225 14.64 18.36 14.07
CA ILE A 225 15.52 17.27 14.50
C ILE A 225 16.04 17.55 15.90
N GLU A 226 16.17 16.49 16.69
CA GLU A 226 16.84 16.45 17.98
C GLU A 226 17.88 15.33 17.93
N VAL A 227 19.13 15.68 18.23
CA VAL A 227 20.23 14.73 18.40
C VAL A 227 20.67 14.75 19.85
N LYS A 228 20.68 13.59 20.49
CA LYS A 228 21.16 13.41 21.87
C LYS A 228 22.46 12.64 21.83
N SER A 229 23.52 13.24 22.34
CA SER A 229 24.82 12.58 22.52
C SER A 229 25.03 12.24 24.00
N LYS A 230 25.99 11.35 24.28
CA LYS A 230 26.25 10.81 25.62
C LYS A 230 26.54 11.88 26.69
N CYS A 231 27.36 12.87 26.36
CA CYS A 231 27.89 13.84 27.34
C CYS A 231 27.54 15.30 27.03
N ASN A 232 26.79 15.55 25.96
CA ASN A 232 26.46 16.89 25.50
C ASN A 232 24.96 17.15 25.60
N PRO A 233 24.53 18.40 25.84
CA PRO A 233 23.12 18.75 25.81
C PRO A 233 22.50 18.42 24.44
N PRO A 234 21.21 18.05 24.39
CA PRO A 234 20.52 17.75 23.14
C PRO A 234 20.62 18.92 22.15
N VAL A 235 21.08 18.63 20.94
CA VAL A 235 21.16 19.63 19.88
C VAL A 235 19.88 19.56 19.06
N VAL A 236 19.14 20.67 19.07
CA VAL A 236 17.89 20.80 18.29
C VAL A 236 18.10 21.76 17.13
N GLY A 237 17.43 21.49 16.01
CA GLY A 237 17.47 22.38 14.84
C GLY A 237 16.38 22.08 13.82
N THR A 238 16.36 22.91 12.77
CA THR A 238 15.57 22.66 11.57
C THR A 238 16.51 22.20 10.46
N VAL A 239 16.16 21.12 9.80
CA VAL A 239 16.97 20.46 8.76
C VAL A 239 16.15 20.25 7.51
N SER A 240 16.84 20.11 6.37
CA SER A 240 16.24 19.60 5.14
C SER A 240 16.54 18.11 5.06
N PHE A 241 15.57 17.32 4.62
CA PHE A 241 15.75 15.88 4.46
C PHE A 241 15.39 15.42 3.06
N VAL A 242 16.03 14.33 2.65
CA VAL A 242 15.73 13.55 1.45
C VAL A 242 15.56 12.10 1.91
N LEU A 243 14.40 11.53 1.62
CA LEU A 243 14.07 10.14 1.86
C LEU A 243 13.87 9.47 0.51
N ASN A 244 14.82 8.61 0.16
CA ASN A 244 14.72 7.75 -1.01
C ASN A 244 14.12 6.41 -0.57
N VAL A 245 13.11 5.92 -1.26
CA VAL A 245 12.45 4.64 -0.98
C VAL A 245 12.43 3.80 -2.26
N TRP A 246 12.88 2.56 -2.16
CA TRP A 246 12.87 1.61 -3.26
C TRP A 246 11.89 0.48 -2.95
N ASP A 247 10.90 0.31 -3.83
CA ASP A 247 9.94 -0.78 -3.77
C ASP A 247 9.90 -1.50 -5.12
N ARG A 248 9.94 -2.83 -5.03
CA ARG A 248 9.44 -3.79 -6.02
C ARG A 248 10.31 -4.31 -7.18
N ILE A 249 11.22 -3.58 -7.85
CA ILE A 249 11.71 -4.12 -9.15
C ILE A 249 13.01 -4.97 -9.06
N ILE A 250 13.89 -4.82 -8.05
CA ILE A 250 15.23 -5.49 -8.08
C ILE A 250 15.64 -6.16 -6.74
N GLY A 251 14.70 -6.55 -5.87
CA GLY A 251 15.04 -7.20 -4.59
C GLY A 251 15.75 -6.30 -3.58
N LYS A 252 15.86 -4.99 -3.85
CA LYS A 252 16.39 -3.96 -2.96
C LYS A 252 15.26 -3.24 -2.23
N ARG A 253 14.60 -3.93 -1.31
CA ARG A 253 13.63 -3.28 -0.40
C ARG A 253 14.39 -2.52 0.67
N GLY A 254 14.27 -1.20 0.63
CA GLY A 254 15.01 -0.37 1.54
C GLY A 254 14.69 1.10 1.39
N PHE A 255 15.34 1.89 2.22
CA PHE A 255 15.27 3.32 2.17
C PHE A 255 16.62 3.92 2.54
N GLU A 256 16.83 5.15 2.13
CA GLU A 256 17.99 5.95 2.50
C GLU A 256 17.46 7.29 3.01
N MET A 257 17.97 7.71 4.16
CA MET A 257 17.65 8.98 4.79
C MET A 257 18.90 9.84 4.78
N ILE A 258 18.79 10.99 4.11
CA ILE A 258 19.82 12.04 4.08
C ILE A 258 19.24 13.27 4.75
N ILE A 259 19.94 13.79 5.76
CA ILE A 259 19.56 14.97 6.53
C ILE A 259 20.72 15.96 6.47
N ILE A 260 20.39 17.19 6.06
CA ILE A 260 21.36 18.27 5.90
C ILE A 260 20.87 19.51 6.64
N SER A 261 21.77 20.05 7.46
CA SER A 261 21.61 21.29 8.21
C SER A 261 22.53 22.36 7.62
N LYS A 262 21.99 23.55 7.32
CA LYS A 262 22.80 24.68 6.82
C LYS A 262 23.65 25.33 7.91
N ASN A 263 23.14 25.35 9.14
CA ASN A 263 23.70 26.17 10.22
C ASN A 263 24.44 25.34 11.28
N LYS A 264 24.20 24.03 11.34
CA LYS A 264 24.73 23.14 12.38
C LYS A 264 25.13 21.79 11.76
N PRO A 265 26.39 21.60 11.32
CA PRO A 265 26.81 20.38 10.65
C PRO A 265 26.71 19.12 11.55
N GLY A 266 26.75 19.27 12.88
CA GLY A 266 26.50 18.18 13.83
C GLY A 266 25.07 17.62 13.85
N LEU A 267 24.17 18.17 13.02
CA LEU A 267 22.83 17.60 12.78
C LEU A 267 22.74 16.84 11.44
N ASN A 268 23.83 16.81 10.67
CA ASN A 268 23.87 16.08 9.41
C ASN A 268 23.86 14.59 9.69
N HIS A 269 23.13 13.86 8.87
CA HIS A 269 23.06 12.40 8.95
C HIS A 269 22.89 11.85 7.55
N ASN A 270 23.63 10.80 7.23
CA ASN A 270 23.42 10.02 6.02
C ASN A 270 23.40 8.55 6.42
N SER A 271 22.23 7.94 6.33
CA SER A 271 22.07 6.55 6.75
C SER A 271 22.78 5.53 5.85
N GLY A 272 23.10 5.92 4.62
CA GLY A 272 23.31 4.98 3.52
C GLY A 272 22.04 4.17 3.23
N PHE A 273 22.16 3.16 2.36
CA PHE A 273 21.03 2.29 2.04
C PHE A 273 20.71 1.35 3.20
N ILE A 274 19.51 1.50 3.77
CA ILE A 274 18.99 0.66 4.86
C ILE A 274 18.09 -0.43 4.26
N HIS A 275 18.51 -1.68 4.39
CA HIS A 275 17.70 -2.84 4.03
C HIS A 275 16.58 -3.05 5.05
N THR A 276 15.33 -3.08 4.60
CA THR A 276 14.18 -3.37 5.47
C THR A 276 14.00 -4.88 5.61
N LYS A 277 14.22 -5.41 6.82
CA LYS A 277 14.19 -6.87 7.07
C LYS A 277 12.77 -7.48 7.13
N ASN A 278 11.71 -6.68 7.23
CA ASN A 278 10.36 -7.19 7.47
C ASN A 278 9.42 -6.99 6.26
N PRO A 279 8.95 -8.07 5.61
CA PRO A 279 8.09 -8.00 4.43
C PRO A 279 6.63 -7.62 4.74
N ASN A 280 6.18 -7.71 6.01
CA ASN A 280 4.77 -7.52 6.38
C ASN A 280 4.49 -6.16 7.06
N SER A 281 5.53 -5.41 7.44
CA SER A 281 5.39 -4.08 8.06
C SER A 281 6.16 -2.97 7.34
N GLY A 282 6.70 -3.26 6.15
CA GLY A 282 7.56 -2.37 5.38
C GLY A 282 6.86 -1.12 4.85
N LEU A 283 7.67 -0.16 4.41
CA LEU A 283 7.22 0.97 3.61
C LEU A 283 6.57 0.45 2.32
N ARG A 284 5.34 0.88 2.05
CA ARG A 284 4.56 0.56 0.85
C ARG A 284 4.48 1.79 -0.03
N VAL A 285 4.89 1.62 -1.28
CA VAL A 285 4.71 2.63 -2.33
C VAL A 285 3.54 2.16 -3.20
N GLU A 286 2.53 3.03 -3.37
CA GLU A 286 1.34 2.78 -4.20
C GLU A 286 1.09 3.95 -5.15
#